data_AF-Q0VJB2-F1
#
_entry.id   AF-Q0VJB2-F1
#
_cell.length_a   1.000
_cell.length_b   1.000
_cell.length_c   1.000
_cell.angle_alpha   90.00
_cell.angle_beta   90.00
_cell.angle_gamma   90.00
#
_symmetry.space_group_name_H-M   'P 1'
#
loop_
_entity.id
_entity.type
_entity.pdbx_description
1 polymer ?
#
loop_
_entity_poly.entity_id
_entity_poly.type
_entity_poly.pdbx_seq_one_letter_code
_entity_poly.pdbx_strand_id
1 'polypeptide(L)' 'VRETFAWMHYYWYLTNDGIEFLRTYLNLPSEIVPATLKKSVKPAGRPMGGPPGDRPRGPPRFEGDRPRFGDRDG' A
#
# COMPACT_ATOMS: atom_id res chain seq x y z
N VAL A 1 -21.53 3.88 14.62
CA VAL A 1 -20.24 4.47 14.15
C VAL A 1 -19.12 3.85 14.95
N ARG A 2 -17.96 3.61 14.33
CA ARG A 2 -16.74 3.14 15.00
C ARG A 2 -15.66 4.21 14.90
N GLU A 3 -14.96 4.47 16.00
CA GLU A 3 -13.87 5.43 16.10
C GLU A 3 -12.53 4.72 16.24
N THR A 4 -11.48 5.25 15.62
CA THR A 4 -10.09 4.86 15.93
C THR A 4 -9.20 6.09 15.95
N PHE A 5 -8.32 6.18 16.95
CA PHE A 5 -7.32 7.23 17.05
C PHE A 5 -5.94 6.71 16.69
N ALA A 6 -5.29 7.32 15.71
CA ALA A 6 -3.94 6.95 15.29
C ALA A 6 -3.25 8.16 14.65
N TRP A 7 -1.92 8.27 14.81
CA TRP A 7 -1.13 9.35 14.20
C TRP A 7 -1.63 10.76 14.55
N MET A 8 -2.18 10.96 15.76
CA MET A 8 -2.83 12.22 16.17
C MET A 8 -4.06 12.62 15.34
N HIS A 9 -4.67 11.66 14.64
CA HIS A 9 -5.88 11.85 13.85
C HIS A 9 -7.01 10.94 14.32
N TYR A 10 -8.23 11.46 14.23
CA TYR A 10 -9.46 10.69 14.43
C TYR A 10 -9.93 10.12 13.10
N TYR A 11 -10.14 8.81 13.08
CA TYR A 11 -10.75 8.10 11.95
C TYR A 11 -12.11 7.58 12.36
N TRP A 12 -13.10 7.84 11.51
CA TRP A 12 -14.49 7.45 11.71
C TRP A 12 -14.92 6.46 10.64
N TYR A 13 -15.48 5.35 11.08
CA TYR A 13 -16.05 4.32 10.20
C TYR A 13 -17.55 4.25 10.43
N LEU A 14 -18.31 4.44 9.35
CA LEU A 14 -19.76 4.33 9.40
C LEU A 14 -20.16 2.86 9.50
N THR A 15 -21.00 2.52 10.48
CA THR A 15 -21.58 1.18 10.66
C THR A 15 -22.88 1.07 9.87
N ASN A 16 -23.39 -0.15 9.66
CA ASN A 16 -24.64 -0.35 8.91
C ASN A 16 -25.81 0.44 9.52
N ASP A 17 -26.00 0.36 10.84
CA ASP A 17 -27.05 1.12 11.53
C ASP A 17 -26.89 2.64 11.37
N GLY A 18 -25.64 3.11 11.29
CA GLY A 18 -25.34 4.52 11.03
C GLY A 18 -25.71 4.95 9.61
N ILE A 19 -25.61 4.04 8.63
CA ILE A 19 -26.08 4.27 7.27
C ILE A 19 -27.60 4.43 7.25
N GLU A 20 -28.32 3.57 7.96
CA GLU A 20 -29.79 3.63 8.06
C GLU A 20 -30.27 4.91 8.75
N PHE A 21 -29.62 5.30 9.85
CA PHE A 21 -29.89 6.56 10.53
C PHE A 21 -29.75 7.76 9.58
N LEU A 22 -28.65 7.82 8.82
CA LEU A 22 -28.42 8.92 7.87
C LEU A 22 -29.41 8.92 6.70
N ARG A 23 -29.89 7.75 6.27
CA ARG A 23 -30.95 7.66 5.25
C ARG A 23 -32.24 8.34 5.71
N THR A 24 -32.66 8.07 6.94
CA THR A 24 -33.87 8.68 7.52
C THR A 24 -33.68 10.18 7.79
N TYR A 25 -32.52 10.56 8.35
CA TYR A 25 -32.23 11.96 8.71
C TYR A 25 -32.16 12.89 7.48
N LEU A 26 -31.61 12.39 6.38
CA LEU A 26 -31.50 13.14 5.11
C LEU A 26 -32.68 12.91 4.16
N ASN A 27 -33.69 12.12 4.58
CA ASN A 27 -34.86 11.73 3.77
C ASN A 27 -34.49 11.13 2.40
N LEU A 28 -33.44 10.31 2.36
CA LEU A 28 -32.99 9.67 1.12
C LEU A 28 -33.81 8.42 0.82
N PRO A 29 -34.21 8.19 -0.44
CA PRO A 29 -34.84 6.93 -0.83
C PRO A 29 -33.90 5.74 -0.60
N SER A 30 -34.48 4.59 -0.22
CA SER A 30 -33.76 3.36 0.15
C SER A 30 -32.90 2.79 -0.99
N GLU A 31 -33.21 3.17 -2.22
CA GLU A 31 -32.52 2.78 -3.45
C GLU A 31 -31.12 3.42 -3.59
N ILE A 32 -30.85 4.52 -2.88
CA ILE A 32 -29.53 5.15 -2.91
C ILE A 32 -28.55 4.29 -2.11
N VAL A 33 -27.74 3.54 -2.85
CA VAL A 33 -26.62 2.78 -2.32
C VAL A 33 -25.47 3.74 -1.99
N PRO A 34 -25.00 3.79 -0.74
CA PRO A 34 -23.88 4.65 -0.38
C PRO A 34 -22.64 4.30 -1.23
N ALA A 35 -21.90 5.32 -1.65
CA ALA A 35 -20.75 5.16 -2.54
C ALA A 35 -19.65 4.25 -1.95
N THR A 36 -19.61 4.09 -0.64
CA THR A 36 -18.71 3.19 0.08
C THR A 36 -19.05 1.70 -0.10
N LEU A 37 -20.30 1.37 -0.42
CA LEU A 37 -20.75 0.00 -0.68
C LEU A 37 -20.61 -0.38 -2.16
N LYS A 38 -20.53 0.62 -3.05
CA LYS A 38 -20.14 0.39 -4.44
C LYS A 38 -18.69 -0.07 -4.43
N LYS A 39 -18.43 -1.28 -4.95
CA LYS A 39 -17.08 -1.85 -5.05
C LYS A 39 -16.21 -0.82 -5.78
N SER A 40 -15.36 -0.11 -5.03
CA SER A 40 -14.41 0.82 -5.62
C SER A 40 -13.56 0.00 -6.59
N VAL A 41 -13.58 0.38 -7.86
CA VAL A 41 -12.57 -0.07 -8.82
C VAL A 41 -11.28 0.52 -8.30
N LYS A 42 -10.61 -0.23 -7.40
CA LYS A 42 -9.26 0.12 -6.97
C LYS A 42 -8.48 0.35 -8.27
N PRO A 43 -7.90 1.53 -8.49
CA PRO A 43 -6.95 1.67 -9.59
C PRO A 43 -5.95 0.54 -9.40
N ALA A 44 -5.75 -0.27 -10.45
CA ALA A 44 -4.84 -1.40 -10.43
C ALA A 44 -3.59 -0.95 -9.70
N GLY A 45 -3.31 -1.62 -8.56
CA GLY A 45 -2.26 -1.18 -7.66
C GLY A 45 -1.01 -0.86 -8.47
N ARG A 46 -0.36 0.27 -8.15
CA ARG A 46 1.00 0.54 -8.65
C ARG A 46 1.76 -0.78 -8.64
N PRO A 47 2.40 -1.18 -9.76
CA PRO A 47 3.09 -2.46 -9.82
C PRO A 47 4.11 -2.51 -8.68
N MET A 48 3.76 -3.20 -7.59
CA MET A 48 4.69 -3.66 -6.58
C MET A 48 5.42 -4.82 -7.24
N GLY A 49 6.42 -4.47 -8.05
CA GLY A 49 7.08 -5.36 -8.98
C GLY A 49 7.47 -4.56 -10.20
N GLY A 50 8.68 -3.98 -10.17
CA GLY A 50 9.33 -3.49 -11.38
C GLY A 50 9.40 -4.60 -12.45
N PRO A 51 9.62 -4.24 -13.72
CA PRO A 51 9.59 -5.18 -14.84
C PRO A 51 10.35 -6.47 -14.54
N PRO A 52 9.79 -7.67 -14.82
CA PRO A 52 10.55 -8.90 -14.80
C PRO A 52 11.41 -8.94 -16.07
N GLY A 53 12.59 -8.36 -16.02
CA GLY A 53 13.51 -8.35 -17.15
C GLY A 53 14.48 -7.18 -17.08
N ASP A 54 15.75 -7.47 -17.35
CA ASP A 54 16.81 -6.48 -17.58
C ASP A 54 17.41 -5.76 -16.36
N ARG A 55 17.80 -6.54 -15.35
CA ARG A 55 19.03 -6.19 -14.61
C ARG A 55 20.19 -6.99 -15.22
N PRO A 56 21.11 -6.36 -15.96
CA PRO A 56 22.33 -7.04 -16.38
C PRO A 56 23.06 -7.45 -15.10
N ARG A 57 23.19 -8.77 -14.92
CA ARG A 57 24.06 -9.37 -13.92
C ARG A 57 25.41 -8.68 -14.05
N GLY A 58 25.87 -8.06 -12.96
CA GLY A 58 27.11 -7.30 -12.90
C GLY A 58 28.30 -8.04 -13.52
N PRO A 59 29.36 -7.29 -13.87
CA PRO A 59 30.38 -7.69 -14.82
C PRO A 59 31.02 -9.05 -14.47
N PRO A 60 31.43 -9.83 -15.47
CA PRO A 60 32.00 -11.16 -15.26
C PRO A 60 33.21 -11.04 -14.33
N ARG A 61 33.29 -11.90 -13.32
CA ARG A 61 34.51 -12.09 -12.51
C ARG A 61 35.66 -12.35 -13.48
N PHE A 62 36.47 -11.32 -13.72
CA PHE A 62 37.74 -11.46 -14.37
C PHE A 62 38.68 -12.11 -13.35
N GLU A 63 38.94 -13.39 -13.60
CA GLU A 63 40.14 -14.12 -13.21
C GLU A 63 41.37 -13.23 -13.36
N GLY A 64 42.04 -12.88 -12.26
CA GLY A 64 43.29 -12.13 -12.30
C GLY A 64 43.62 -11.43 -10.99
N ASP A 65 44.70 -11.85 -10.35
CA ASP A 65 45.44 -11.16 -9.30
C ASP A 65 44.79 -11.06 -7.91
N ARG A 66 45.01 -12.11 -7.11
CA ARG A 66 45.16 -11.97 -5.66
C ARG A 66 46.48 -11.24 -5.36
N PRO A 67 46.50 -10.14 -4.59
CA PRO A 67 47.67 -9.79 -3.79
C PRO A 67 47.58 -10.51 -2.44
N ARG A 68 48.70 -11.15 -2.11
CA ARG A 68 48.99 -11.97 -0.94
C ARG A 68 48.79 -11.17 0.36
N PHE A 69 48.00 -11.70 1.28
CA PHE A 69 47.91 -11.18 2.64
C PHE A 69 49.26 -11.39 3.33
N GLY A 70 49.92 -10.29 3.71
CA GLY A 70 51.14 -10.28 4.52
C GLY A 70 52.24 -9.47 3.88
N ASP A 71 52.28 -8.17 4.19
CA ASP A 71 53.48 -7.31 4.20
C ASP A 71 53.08 -5.93 4.79
N ARG A 72 52.97 -5.85 6.12
CA ARG A 72 53.06 -4.55 6.83
C ARG A 72 53.53 -4.75 8.27
N ASP A 73 54.82 -5.02 8.40
CA ASP A 73 55.61 -4.58 9.55
C ASP A 73 55.84 -3.07 9.43
N GLY A 74 55.72 -2.35 10.55
CA GLY A 74 55.92 -0.92 10.70
C GLY A 74 55.13 -0.34 11.86
#